data_AF-A0A8D7ZET0-F1
#
_entry.id   AF-A0A8D7ZET0-F1
#
_cell.length_a   1.000
_cell.length_b   1.000
_cell.length_c   1.000
_cell.angle_alpha   90.00
_cell.angle_beta   90.00
_cell.angle_gamma   90.00
#
_symmetry.space_group_name_H-M   'P 1'
#
loop_
_entity.id
_entity.type
_entity.pdbx_description
1 polymer ?
#
loop_
_entity_poly.entity_id
_entity_poly.type
_entity_poly.pdbx_seq_one_letter_code
_entity_poly.pdbx_strand_id
1 'polypeptide(L)'
;MSTEDTDEDDSNNTQEWDKIVNIVLVEGKGIRIDERIPDAFCKFKLGQEKYKTKVCTGIEPKWVEQFDLHVFDSADQMLQMACIDRNTNAIIGRLSIDLSSFSHDETVQHWYHLENAPDDAQVLLLITVSGSHGAGETIETDEFNYNDIRNTRIQKYDVTNSFSDLADVGTLTVKLFGAEDLVAKDFGGKSDPFAVLELVNTRVQTNTIYKTLSPSWNKIYTFAVKDIHTCLQVTIYDEDPNNRFEFLGRVQIPLKSIRNCQKRWYGLKDEKLRKRVKGEVLLEMDVIWNPIRAAIRTFKPKEIKYMSQEQKFKASLFKTYFGELKEVVNVLASYKNQMEYLLSWHSKPKSLTAYVIFMLFVYYFQIYFIPLMILALFGYNFILSKTSGDISDSPSRHSLKGQKSEEEDEKTGTGIRDAISSVQEILLSVQSYLHFATQLLQKIKNTFNFTDIWLSTLAVIVLSLAFVLLYFVPLRWIILVWGTNKFSKKLRNPNFVDNNELLDFLSRVPSRTERQEQSNGRVNKPINL
;
A
#
# COMPACT_ATOMS: atom_id res chain seq x y z
N MET A 1 -63.98 -22.10 -18.90
CA MET A 1 -63.76 -21.66 -17.51
C MET A 1 -62.33 -22.03 -17.19
N SER A 2 -61.43 -21.21 -17.73
CA SER A 2 -59.98 -21.30 -17.62
C SER A 2 -59.59 -20.77 -16.26
N THR A 3 -58.88 -21.58 -15.49
CA THR A 3 -58.24 -21.20 -14.23
C THR A 3 -57.09 -20.27 -14.55
N GLU A 4 -57.22 -19.01 -14.15
CA GLU A 4 -56.13 -18.03 -14.08
C GLU A 4 -55.24 -18.42 -12.89
N ASP A 5 -54.04 -18.92 -13.20
CA ASP A 5 -52.94 -18.99 -12.27
C ASP A 5 -52.45 -17.56 -12.02
N THR A 6 -52.70 -17.04 -10.82
CA THR A 6 -52.04 -15.85 -10.31
C THR A 6 -50.62 -16.24 -9.90
N ASP A 7 -49.67 -16.04 -10.80
CA ASP A 7 -48.25 -15.95 -10.46
C ASP A 7 -48.07 -14.75 -9.52
N GLU A 8 -47.96 -15.02 -8.22
CA GLU A 8 -47.42 -14.08 -7.25
C GLU A 8 -45.94 -13.84 -7.62
N ASP A 9 -45.69 -12.71 -8.29
CA ASP A 9 -44.36 -12.12 -8.42
C ASP A 9 -43.83 -11.84 -7.00
N ASP A 10 -43.10 -12.82 -6.47
CA ASP A 10 -42.23 -12.71 -5.29
C ASP A 10 -41.02 -11.83 -5.66
N SER A 11 -41.32 -10.57 -5.99
CA SER A 11 -40.37 -9.47 -6.04
C SER A 11 -39.98 -9.18 -4.59
N ASN A 12 -39.03 -9.98 -4.08
CA ASN A 12 -38.29 -9.62 -2.86
C ASN A 12 -37.85 -8.17 -3.02
N ASN A 13 -38.50 -7.31 -2.25
CA ASN A 13 -38.32 -5.88 -2.20
C ASN A 13 -36.94 -5.63 -1.59
N THR A 14 -35.90 -5.85 -2.39
CA THR A 14 -34.52 -5.60 -2.05
C THR A 14 -34.39 -4.09 -2.15
N GLN A 15 -34.59 -3.41 -1.03
CA GLN A 15 -34.55 -1.96 -0.96
C GLN A 15 -33.17 -1.52 -1.47
N GLU A 16 -33.12 -0.97 -2.69
CA GLU A 16 -31.88 -0.48 -3.28
C GLU A 16 -31.38 0.68 -2.41
N TRP A 17 -30.14 0.55 -1.92
CA TRP A 17 -29.47 1.62 -1.19
C TRP A 17 -29.00 2.70 -2.18
N ASP A 18 -29.01 3.96 -1.75
CA ASP A 18 -28.60 5.10 -2.59
C ASP A 18 -27.09 5.36 -2.46
N LYS A 19 -26.56 5.20 -1.24
CA LYS A 19 -25.14 5.40 -0.92
C LYS A 19 -24.61 4.32 0.03
N ILE A 20 -23.32 4.03 -0.10
CA ILE A 20 -22.52 3.24 0.84
C ILE A 20 -21.55 4.16 1.53
N VAL A 21 -21.43 4.01 2.85
CA VAL A 21 -20.51 4.74 3.70
C VAL A 21 -19.51 3.74 4.25
N ASN A 22 -18.29 3.78 3.72
CA ASN A 22 -17.17 3.04 4.25
C ASN A 22 -16.56 3.80 5.43
N ILE A 23 -16.44 3.13 6.58
CA ILE A 23 -15.87 3.68 7.80
C ILE A 23 -14.74 2.79 8.26
N VAL A 24 -13.55 3.35 8.42
CA VAL A 24 -12.41 2.67 9.05
C VAL A 24 -12.10 3.34 10.38
N LEU A 25 -12.29 2.60 11.47
CA LEU A 25 -11.86 3.00 12.80
C LEU A 25 -10.43 2.53 13.04
N VAL A 26 -9.50 3.48 13.10
CA VAL A 26 -8.07 3.17 13.20
C VAL A 26 -7.64 3.05 14.65
N GLU A 27 -7.57 4.17 15.36
CA GLU A 27 -7.05 4.26 16.72
C GLU A 27 -7.72 5.38 17.52
N GLY A 28 -7.66 5.26 18.84
CA GLY A 28 -8.09 6.28 19.78
C GLY A 28 -6.93 6.83 20.60
N LYS A 29 -7.07 8.05 21.10
CA LYS A 29 -6.14 8.73 22.01
C LYS A 29 -6.93 9.30 23.19
N GLY A 30 -6.31 9.32 24.37
CA GLY A 30 -6.92 9.92 25.57
C GLY A 30 -8.19 9.22 26.06
N ILE A 31 -8.43 7.96 25.68
CA ILE A 31 -9.65 7.23 26.05
C ILE A 31 -9.48 6.66 27.47
N ARG A 32 -10.09 7.33 28.46
CA ARG A 32 -10.02 6.96 29.88
C ARG A 32 -11.36 7.20 30.59
N ILE A 33 -11.60 6.44 31.65
CA ILE A 33 -12.71 6.64 32.60
C ILE A 33 -12.10 6.74 33.99
N ASP A 34 -12.25 7.88 34.68
CA ASP A 34 -11.80 8.07 36.07
C ASP A 34 -10.39 7.54 36.35
N GLU A 35 -9.43 7.89 35.48
CA GLU A 35 -8.01 7.46 35.47
C GLU A 35 -7.73 5.97 35.17
N ARG A 36 -8.76 5.15 34.98
CA ARG A 36 -8.62 3.75 34.53
C ARG A 36 -8.57 3.66 33.00
N ILE A 37 -7.79 2.70 32.51
CA ILE A 37 -7.78 2.28 31.10
C ILE A 37 -8.98 1.34 30.86
N PRO A 38 -9.94 1.71 30.00
CA PRO A 38 -11.12 0.89 29.72
C PRO A 38 -10.85 -0.21 28.69
N ASP A 39 -11.72 -1.22 28.69
CA ASP A 39 -11.79 -2.21 27.61
C ASP A 39 -12.78 -1.68 26.57
N ALA A 40 -12.30 -0.75 25.75
CA ALA A 40 -13.13 0.07 24.89
C ALA A 40 -13.57 -0.68 23.62
N PHE A 41 -14.85 -0.54 23.28
CA PHE A 41 -15.39 -0.89 21.99
C PHE A 41 -16.34 0.21 21.49
N CYS A 42 -16.41 0.39 20.18
CA CYS A 42 -17.25 1.41 19.58
C CYS A 42 -18.51 0.77 18.98
N LYS A 43 -19.62 1.49 19.05
CA LYS A 43 -20.85 1.18 18.32
C LYS A 43 -21.10 2.25 17.29
N PHE A 44 -21.34 1.85 16.05
CA PHE A 44 -21.75 2.73 14.97
C PHE A 44 -23.24 2.51 14.69
N LYS A 45 -23.93 3.59 14.38
CA LYS A 45 -25.32 3.59 13.93
C LYS A 45 -25.49 4.58 12.79
N LEU A 46 -26.09 4.14 11.70
CA LEU A 46 -26.48 4.98 10.57
C LEU A 46 -27.86 4.51 10.11
N GLY A 47 -28.89 5.35 10.28
CA GLY A 47 -30.28 4.95 10.08
C GLY A 47 -30.65 3.70 10.89
N GLN A 48 -30.97 2.61 10.19
CA GLN A 48 -31.34 1.31 10.78
C GLN A 48 -30.14 0.39 11.04
N GLU A 49 -29.02 0.61 10.36
CA GLU A 49 -27.84 -0.25 10.49
C GLU A 49 -27.06 0.05 11.77
N LYS A 50 -26.59 -1.01 12.43
CA LYS A 50 -25.84 -0.93 13.68
C LYS A 50 -24.68 -1.92 13.66
N TYR A 51 -23.49 -1.40 13.93
CA TYR A 51 -22.27 -2.20 14.00
C TYR A 51 -21.59 -2.03 15.35
N LYS A 52 -20.83 -3.06 15.75
CA LYS A 52 -20.02 -3.05 16.97
C LYS A 52 -18.61 -3.52 16.63
N THR A 53 -17.62 -2.82 17.13
CA THR A 53 -16.22 -3.20 16.96
C THR A 53 -15.84 -4.31 17.93
N LYS A 54 -14.67 -4.91 17.70
CA LYS A 54 -14.00 -5.71 18.72
C LYS A 54 -13.58 -4.83 19.88
N VAL A 55 -13.34 -5.49 21.00
CA VAL A 55 -12.91 -4.83 22.24
C VAL A 55 -11.40 -4.69 22.17
N CYS A 56 -10.92 -3.46 22.38
CA CYS A 56 -9.50 -3.15 22.40
C CYS A 56 -9.13 -2.57 23.78
N THR A 57 -7.96 -2.95 24.28
CA THR A 57 -7.47 -2.54 25.59
C THR A 57 -6.18 -1.73 25.41
N GLY A 58 -6.04 -0.63 26.14
CA GLY A 58 -4.85 0.21 26.06
C GLY A 58 -5.15 1.71 26.19
N ILE A 59 -4.10 2.50 26.46
CA ILE A 59 -4.18 3.97 26.55
C ILE A 59 -4.45 4.60 25.18
N GLU A 60 -3.93 3.98 24.12
CA GLU A 60 -4.16 4.32 22.72
C GLU A 60 -4.67 3.07 21.99
N PRO A 61 -5.96 2.73 22.15
CA PRO A 61 -6.52 1.52 21.56
C PRO A 61 -6.47 1.59 20.03
N LYS A 62 -6.03 0.51 19.39
CA LYS A 62 -6.01 0.36 17.93
C LYS A 62 -7.00 -0.71 17.53
N TRP A 63 -8.09 -0.32 16.88
CA TRP A 63 -9.10 -1.25 16.39
C TRP A 63 -8.73 -1.75 15.01
N VAL A 64 -8.40 -0.83 14.10
CA VAL A 64 -8.09 -1.12 12.69
C VAL A 64 -9.20 -2.00 12.08
N GLU A 65 -10.44 -1.55 12.23
CA GLU A 65 -11.63 -2.23 11.75
C GLU A 65 -12.35 -1.40 10.69
N GLN A 66 -12.90 -2.08 9.69
CA GLN A 66 -13.64 -1.48 8.59
C GLN A 66 -15.09 -1.93 8.63
N PHE A 67 -15.99 -0.99 8.37
CA PHE A 67 -17.43 -1.18 8.28
C PHE A 67 -17.93 -0.56 6.98
N ASP A 68 -18.86 -1.23 6.31
CA ASP A 68 -19.57 -0.70 5.15
C ASP A 68 -21.03 -0.56 5.57
N LEU A 69 -21.56 0.67 5.59
CA LEU A 69 -22.92 0.95 5.98
C LEU A 69 -23.73 1.49 4.79
N HIS A 70 -24.97 1.02 4.63
CA HIS A 70 -25.85 1.42 3.55
C HIS A 70 -26.80 2.53 3.99
N VAL A 71 -26.94 3.55 3.14
CA VAL A 71 -27.90 4.65 3.30
C VAL A 71 -29.04 4.42 2.32
N PHE A 72 -30.21 4.08 2.88
CA PHE A 72 -31.43 3.79 2.12
C PHE A 72 -32.34 5.03 1.94
N ASP A 73 -32.23 6.01 2.83
CA ASP A 73 -33.04 7.23 2.80
C ASP A 73 -32.13 8.45 3.00
N SER A 74 -32.34 9.46 2.15
CA SER A 74 -31.60 10.73 2.21
C SER A 74 -31.90 11.55 3.46
N ALA A 75 -32.96 11.22 4.21
CA ALA A 75 -33.37 11.97 5.40
C ALA A 75 -32.49 11.74 6.65
N ASP A 76 -31.81 10.60 6.79
CA ASP A 76 -31.01 10.27 7.98
C ASP A 76 -29.53 9.95 7.65
N GLN A 77 -28.80 11.00 7.27
CA GLN A 77 -27.35 10.94 6.94
C GLN A 77 -26.44 11.23 8.15
N MET A 78 -26.97 11.14 9.38
CA MET A 78 -26.19 11.36 10.60
C MET A 78 -25.56 10.07 11.09
N LEU A 79 -24.24 9.96 10.94
CA LEU A 79 -23.46 8.86 11.52
C LEU A 79 -23.27 9.08 13.02
N GLN A 80 -23.81 8.17 13.83
CA GLN A 80 -23.64 8.19 15.28
C GLN A 80 -22.64 7.12 15.71
N MET A 81 -21.65 7.52 16.51
CA MET A 81 -20.69 6.63 17.14
C MET A 81 -20.72 6.81 18.65
N ALA A 82 -20.66 5.71 19.39
CA ALA A 82 -20.49 5.72 20.84
C ALA A 82 -19.36 4.79 21.26
N CYS A 83 -18.39 5.31 22.01
CA CYS A 83 -17.32 4.53 22.63
C CYS A 83 -17.79 4.08 24.02
N ILE A 84 -17.69 2.78 24.30
CA ILE A 84 -18.25 2.15 25.50
C ILE A 84 -17.21 1.23 26.12
N ASP A 85 -17.10 1.22 27.45
CA ASP A 85 -16.30 0.24 28.17
C ASP A 85 -17.07 -1.08 28.33
N ARG A 86 -16.46 -2.19 27.96
CA ARG A 86 -17.06 -3.53 28.07
C ARG A 86 -17.37 -3.91 29.51
N ASN A 87 -16.51 -3.53 30.46
CA ASN A 87 -16.59 -4.02 31.83
C ASN A 87 -17.72 -3.33 32.61
N THR A 88 -17.84 -2.01 32.47
CA THR A 88 -18.84 -1.20 33.18
C THR A 88 -20.10 -0.94 32.34
N ASN A 89 -20.05 -1.18 31.03
CA ASN A 89 -21.02 -0.68 30.05
C ASN A 89 -21.21 0.85 30.10
N ALA A 90 -20.28 1.58 30.71
CA ALA A 90 -20.31 3.04 30.75
C ALA A 90 -19.94 3.60 29.38
N ILE A 91 -20.65 4.67 28.98
CA ILE A 91 -20.36 5.40 27.75
C ILE A 91 -19.19 6.33 28.03
N ILE A 92 -18.09 6.11 27.34
CA ILE A 92 -16.87 6.92 27.44
C ILE A 92 -17.07 8.24 26.69
N GLY A 93 -17.69 8.18 25.52
CA GLY A 93 -17.95 9.35 24.71
C GLY A 93 -18.83 9.05 23.50
N ARG A 94 -19.39 10.11 22.91
CA ARG A 94 -20.25 10.04 21.72
C ARG A 94 -19.69 10.94 20.62
N LEU A 95 -20.07 10.64 19.39
CA LEU A 95 -19.70 11.42 18.22
C LEU A 95 -20.85 11.35 17.23
N SER A 96 -21.24 12.49 16.69
CA SER A 96 -22.24 12.58 15.64
C SER A 96 -21.64 13.33 14.45
N ILE A 97 -21.64 12.71 13.27
CA ILE A 97 -21.05 13.28 12.05
C ILE A 97 -22.16 13.39 11.01
N ASP A 98 -22.29 14.57 10.41
CA ASP A 98 -23.17 14.78 9.27
C ASP A 98 -22.45 14.37 7.98
N LEU A 99 -22.96 13.34 7.31
CA LEU A 99 -22.36 12.81 6.08
C LEU A 99 -22.68 13.67 4.84
N SER A 100 -23.61 14.62 4.93
CA SER A 100 -23.99 15.48 3.80
C SER A 100 -22.86 16.42 3.35
N SER A 101 -21.94 16.79 4.26
CA SER A 101 -20.81 17.67 3.96
C SER A 101 -19.64 16.98 3.26
N PHE A 102 -19.67 15.65 3.13
CA PHE A 102 -18.59 14.88 2.55
C PHE A 102 -18.70 14.87 1.02
N SER A 103 -17.58 15.08 0.33
CA SER A 103 -17.48 14.85 -1.10
C SER A 103 -17.63 13.36 -1.41
N HIS A 104 -18.35 13.04 -2.48
CA HIS A 104 -18.48 11.68 -2.97
C HIS A 104 -17.14 11.14 -3.47
N ASP A 105 -16.90 9.85 -3.23
CA ASP A 105 -15.73 9.10 -3.67
C ASP A 105 -14.36 9.62 -3.18
N GLU A 106 -14.37 10.47 -2.14
CA GLU A 106 -13.17 10.90 -1.44
C GLU A 106 -13.14 10.36 -0.01
N THR A 107 -11.97 9.89 0.42
CA THR A 107 -11.76 9.43 1.79
C THR A 107 -11.24 10.55 2.67
N VAL A 108 -12.03 10.97 3.64
CA VAL A 108 -11.66 11.98 4.62
C VAL A 108 -11.08 11.30 5.84
N GLN A 109 -9.79 11.56 6.11
CA GLN A 109 -9.11 11.14 7.32
C GLN A 109 -9.12 12.27 8.34
N HIS A 110 -9.74 12.05 9.51
CA HIS A 110 -9.83 13.10 10.53
C HIS A 110 -9.83 12.54 11.96
N TRP A 111 -9.25 13.33 12.88
CA TRP A 111 -9.32 13.08 14.32
C TRP A 111 -10.55 13.78 14.89
N TYR A 112 -11.51 13.00 15.36
CA TYR A 112 -12.74 13.51 15.95
C TYR A 112 -12.64 13.49 17.47
N HIS A 113 -12.98 14.62 18.10
CA HIS A 113 -13.14 14.68 19.55
C HIS A 113 -14.41 13.97 19.99
N LEU A 114 -14.34 13.26 21.11
CA LEU A 114 -15.50 12.61 21.70
C LEU A 114 -16.26 13.58 22.62
N GLU A 115 -17.55 13.74 22.37
CA GLU A 115 -18.46 14.47 23.24
C GLU A 115 -18.68 13.70 24.55
N ASN A 116 -18.73 14.41 25.68
CA ASN A 116 -18.86 13.86 27.04
C ASN A 116 -17.68 12.98 27.49
N ALA A 117 -16.52 13.13 26.86
CA ALA A 117 -15.26 12.50 27.24
C ALA A 117 -14.26 13.59 27.72
N PRO A 118 -13.11 13.20 28.31
CA PRO A 118 -12.00 14.11 28.58
C PRO A 118 -11.54 14.88 27.33
N ASP A 119 -11.02 16.11 27.48
CA ASP A 119 -10.63 16.98 26.34
C ASP A 119 -9.55 16.37 25.42
N ASP A 120 -8.75 15.44 25.95
CA ASP A 120 -7.72 14.70 25.21
C ASP A 120 -8.27 13.47 24.45
N ALA A 121 -9.56 13.13 24.65
CA ALA A 121 -10.18 11.97 24.04
C ALA A 121 -10.52 12.22 22.56
N GLN A 122 -9.77 11.58 21.67
CA GLN A 122 -9.95 11.68 20.22
C GLN A 122 -9.95 10.30 19.57
N VAL A 123 -10.61 10.19 18.42
CA VAL A 123 -10.64 8.96 17.62
C VAL A 123 -10.36 9.27 16.16
N LEU A 124 -9.51 8.45 15.54
CA LEU A 124 -9.15 8.58 14.14
C LEU A 124 -10.10 7.73 13.29
N LEU A 125 -10.89 8.41 12.46
CA LEU A 125 -11.79 7.80 11.49
C LEU A 125 -11.35 8.15 10.08
N LEU A 126 -11.46 7.18 9.18
CA LEU A 126 -11.47 7.41 7.74
C LEU A 126 -12.88 7.10 7.25
N ILE A 127 -13.51 8.09 6.62
CA ILE A 127 -14.89 7.96 6.10
C ILE A 127 -14.83 8.20 4.60
N THR A 128 -15.45 7.31 3.84
CA THR A 128 -15.63 7.44 2.38
C THR A 128 -17.10 7.23 2.05
N VAL A 129 -17.70 8.18 1.36
CA VAL A 129 -19.09 8.06 0.88
C VAL A 129 -19.03 7.72 -0.60
N SER A 130 -19.44 6.51 -0.96
CA SER A 130 -19.51 6.01 -2.34
C SER A 130 -20.96 5.70 -2.69
N GLY A 131 -21.52 6.29 -3.74
CA GLY A 131 -22.98 6.19 -3.98
C GLY A 131 -23.43 6.98 -5.20
N SER A 132 -24.61 6.66 -5.72
CA SER A 132 -24.96 6.96 -7.11
C SER A 132 -25.32 8.44 -7.36
N HIS A 133 -24.66 9.05 -8.36
CA HIS A 133 -25.44 9.74 -9.37
C HIS A 133 -26.32 8.66 -10.02
N GLY A 134 -27.63 8.86 -10.03
CA GLY A 134 -28.61 7.87 -10.46
C GLY A 134 -28.26 7.24 -11.81
N ALA A 135 -28.79 6.05 -12.06
CA ALA A 135 -28.64 5.28 -13.30
C ALA A 135 -29.10 5.99 -14.61
N GLY A 136 -29.33 7.31 -14.57
CA GLY A 136 -29.67 8.18 -15.70
C GLY A 136 -28.85 9.46 -15.82
N GLU A 137 -27.87 9.72 -14.94
CA GLU A 137 -26.82 10.70 -15.21
C GLU A 137 -25.52 9.93 -15.46
N THR A 138 -25.46 9.27 -16.62
CA THR A 138 -24.18 9.20 -17.31
C THR A 138 -23.65 10.63 -17.33
N ILE A 139 -22.58 10.89 -16.60
CA ILE A 139 -21.72 12.00 -16.94
C ILE A 139 -21.11 11.61 -18.29
N GLU A 140 -21.90 11.70 -19.35
CA GLU A 140 -21.49 12.11 -20.68
C GLU A 140 -20.96 13.55 -20.51
N THR A 141 -19.87 13.71 -19.76
CA THR A 141 -19.00 14.86 -19.99
C THR A 141 -18.51 14.65 -21.40
N ASP A 142 -19.07 15.43 -22.33
CA ASP A 142 -18.49 15.65 -23.64
C ASP A 142 -16.96 15.66 -23.51
N GLU A 143 -16.27 15.03 -24.46
CA GLU A 143 -14.81 14.94 -24.50
C GLU A 143 -14.13 16.31 -24.27
N PHE A 144 -14.82 17.40 -24.63
CA PHE A 144 -14.48 18.79 -24.35
C PHE A 144 -14.28 19.11 -22.85
N ASN A 145 -15.23 18.75 -21.98
CA ASN A 145 -15.13 19.07 -20.54
C ASN A 145 -14.05 18.21 -19.86
N TYR A 146 -13.91 16.95 -20.27
CA TYR A 146 -12.84 16.08 -19.75
C TYR A 146 -11.45 16.64 -20.08
N ASN A 147 -11.25 17.12 -21.30
CA ASN A 147 -9.97 17.70 -21.72
C ASN A 147 -9.66 19.00 -20.96
N ASP A 148 -10.65 19.85 -20.70
CA ASP A 148 -10.45 21.06 -19.90
C ASP A 148 -10.10 20.77 -18.44
N ILE A 149 -10.81 19.82 -17.80
CA ILE A 149 -10.48 19.37 -16.43
C ILE A 149 -9.09 18.73 -16.40
N ARG A 150 -8.72 17.96 -17.43
CA ARG A 150 -7.38 17.38 -17.55
C ARG A 150 -6.32 18.47 -17.68
N ASN A 151 -6.55 19.48 -18.53
CA ASN A 151 -5.62 20.57 -18.77
C ASN A 151 -5.38 21.42 -17.52
N THR A 152 -6.44 21.72 -16.75
CA THR A 152 -6.28 22.41 -15.46
C THR A 152 -5.47 21.60 -14.45
N ARG A 153 -5.64 20.27 -14.40
CA ARG A 153 -4.80 19.37 -13.58
C ARG A 153 -3.35 19.36 -14.05
N ILE A 154 -3.09 19.35 -15.37
CA ILE A 154 -1.73 19.45 -15.92
C ILE A 154 -1.06 20.76 -15.47
N GLN A 155 -1.76 21.89 -15.58
CA GLN A 155 -1.24 23.19 -15.13
C GLN A 155 -0.97 23.21 -13.61
N LYS A 156 -1.87 22.62 -12.82
CA LYS A 156 -1.71 22.52 -11.35
C LYS A 156 -0.45 21.74 -10.96
N TYR A 157 -0.18 20.62 -11.63
CA TYR A 157 0.98 19.76 -11.35
C TYR A 157 2.20 20.06 -12.22
N ASP A 158 2.18 21.19 -12.94
CA ASP A 158 3.32 21.63 -13.72
C ASP A 158 4.55 21.88 -12.83
N VAL A 159 5.73 21.76 -13.43
CA VAL A 159 7.03 21.88 -12.75
C VAL A 159 7.23 23.29 -12.17
N THR A 160 6.59 24.31 -12.76
CA THR A 160 6.60 25.68 -12.24
C THR A 160 5.94 25.82 -10.87
N ASN A 161 4.93 24.99 -10.58
CA ASN A 161 4.16 25.01 -9.34
C ASN A 161 4.72 24.05 -8.26
N SER A 162 5.95 23.58 -8.38
CA SER A 162 6.49 22.51 -7.53
C SER A 162 6.54 22.81 -6.02
N PHE A 163 6.47 24.08 -5.60
CA PHE A 163 6.66 24.50 -4.21
C PHE A 163 5.39 24.91 -3.44
N SER A 164 4.20 24.92 -4.07
CA SER A 164 2.97 25.43 -3.45
C SER A 164 2.27 24.44 -2.50
N ASP A 165 2.35 23.12 -2.78
CA ASP A 165 1.89 22.06 -1.88
C ASP A 165 2.76 20.80 -2.09
N LEU A 166 3.62 20.49 -1.12
CA LEU A 166 4.54 19.36 -1.18
C LEU A 166 3.90 18.01 -0.80
N ALA A 167 2.68 18.00 -0.27
CA ALA A 167 1.96 16.77 0.09
C ALA A 167 1.09 16.26 -1.07
N ASP A 168 0.55 17.18 -1.87
CA ASP A 168 -0.21 16.89 -3.08
C ASP A 168 0.73 16.63 -4.28
N VAL A 169 1.02 15.37 -4.58
CA VAL A 169 1.99 14.97 -5.62
C VAL A 169 1.34 14.86 -7.01
N GLY A 170 0.06 14.50 -7.09
CA GLY A 170 -0.63 14.30 -8.35
C GLY A 170 -2.08 13.85 -8.21
N THR A 171 -2.70 13.52 -9.34
CA THR A 171 -4.05 12.95 -9.44
C THR A 171 -4.05 11.73 -10.36
N LEU A 172 -4.84 10.73 -9.99
CA LEU A 172 -5.15 9.57 -10.81
C LEU A 172 -6.65 9.62 -11.16
N THR A 173 -6.97 9.55 -12.45
CA THR A 173 -8.33 9.35 -12.94
C THR A 173 -8.47 7.92 -13.44
N VAL A 174 -9.51 7.21 -13.03
CA VAL A 174 -9.79 5.82 -13.42
C VAL A 174 -11.19 5.76 -14.01
N LYS A 175 -11.29 5.47 -15.30
CA LYS A 175 -12.55 5.08 -15.94
C LYS A 175 -12.68 3.56 -15.86
N LEU A 176 -13.60 3.08 -15.03
CA LEU A 176 -13.97 1.68 -14.89
C LEU A 176 -15.14 1.39 -15.82
N PHE A 177 -14.87 0.65 -16.91
CA PHE A 177 -15.92 0.31 -17.88
C PHE A 177 -16.71 -0.92 -17.42
N GLY A 178 -16.02 -2.02 -17.14
CA GLY A 178 -16.69 -3.29 -16.87
C GLY A 178 -15.70 -4.43 -16.63
N ALA A 179 -16.23 -5.63 -16.45
CA ALA A 179 -15.48 -6.87 -16.42
C ALA A 179 -16.10 -7.91 -17.36
N GLU A 180 -15.34 -8.94 -17.70
CA GLU A 180 -15.77 -10.06 -18.54
C GLU A 180 -15.26 -11.39 -17.97
N ASP A 181 -15.97 -12.47 -18.31
CA ASP A 181 -15.57 -13.85 -18.03
C ASP A 181 -15.34 -14.15 -16.54
N LEU A 182 -16.10 -13.50 -15.65
CA LEU A 182 -15.99 -13.73 -14.21
C LEU A 182 -16.29 -15.20 -13.83
N VAL A 183 -15.83 -15.58 -12.64
CA VAL A 183 -16.17 -16.88 -12.03
C VAL A 183 -17.61 -16.81 -11.56
N ALA A 184 -18.45 -17.76 -11.97
CA ALA A 184 -19.79 -17.92 -11.40
C ALA A 184 -19.69 -18.54 -10.01
N LYS A 185 -20.33 -17.91 -9.02
CA LYS A 185 -20.39 -18.43 -7.65
C LYS A 185 -21.80 -18.78 -7.21
N ASP A 186 -22.82 -18.16 -7.78
CA ASP A 186 -24.21 -18.46 -7.42
C ASP A 186 -24.69 -19.80 -7.97
N PHE A 187 -25.67 -20.39 -7.28
CA PHE A 187 -26.36 -21.61 -7.69
C PHE A 187 -26.95 -21.54 -9.11
N GLY A 188 -27.23 -20.33 -9.63
CA GLY A 188 -27.73 -20.09 -10.98
C GLY A 188 -26.66 -20.01 -12.07
N GLY A 189 -25.38 -20.21 -11.76
CA GLY A 189 -24.29 -20.11 -12.73
C GLY A 189 -23.94 -18.67 -13.13
N LYS A 190 -24.35 -17.69 -12.32
CA LYS A 190 -24.04 -16.26 -12.47
C LYS A 190 -23.42 -15.73 -11.16
N SER A 191 -23.19 -14.43 -11.12
CA SER A 191 -22.72 -13.67 -9.96
C SER A 191 -23.43 -12.32 -9.96
N ASP A 192 -23.41 -11.66 -8.82
CA ASP A 192 -23.83 -10.29 -8.55
C ASP A 192 -22.57 -9.41 -8.29
N PRO A 193 -21.74 -9.15 -9.33
CA PRO A 193 -20.45 -8.50 -9.13
C PRO A 193 -20.52 -6.99 -8.84
N PHE A 194 -19.65 -6.56 -7.93
CA PHE A 194 -19.28 -5.16 -7.73
C PHE A 194 -17.75 -5.00 -7.66
N ALA A 195 -17.25 -3.81 -8.00
CA ALA A 195 -15.83 -3.49 -7.96
C ALA A 195 -15.50 -2.51 -6.83
N VAL A 196 -14.36 -2.75 -6.20
CA VAL A 196 -13.77 -1.92 -5.16
C VAL A 196 -12.42 -1.44 -5.66
N LEU A 197 -12.25 -0.12 -5.76
CA LEU A 197 -11.00 0.51 -6.13
C LEU A 197 -10.34 1.07 -4.86
N GLU A 198 -9.10 0.67 -4.61
CA GLU A 198 -8.31 1.13 -3.48
C GLU A 198 -7.01 1.80 -3.94
N LEU A 199 -6.76 3.01 -3.45
CA LEU A 199 -5.46 3.68 -3.53
C LEU A 199 -4.98 3.99 -2.11
N VAL A 200 -4.06 3.17 -1.61
CA VAL A 200 -3.55 3.23 -0.23
C VAL A 200 -4.68 3.04 0.79
N ASN A 201 -5.18 4.13 1.38
CA ASN A 201 -6.26 4.15 2.37
C ASN A 201 -7.56 4.69 1.77
N THR A 202 -7.54 5.22 0.54
CA THR A 202 -8.74 5.65 -0.17
C THR A 202 -9.41 4.44 -0.80
N ARG A 203 -10.68 4.18 -0.48
CA ARG A 203 -11.44 3.02 -0.95
C ARG A 203 -12.80 3.48 -1.47
N VAL A 204 -13.08 3.24 -2.74
CA VAL A 204 -14.38 3.53 -3.37
C VAL A 204 -15.00 2.25 -3.92
N GLN A 205 -16.32 2.18 -3.88
CA GLN A 205 -17.09 1.00 -4.27
C GLN A 205 -18.12 1.35 -5.36
N THR A 206 -18.26 0.46 -6.36
CA THR A 206 -19.32 0.57 -7.37
C THR A 206 -20.65 0.04 -6.85
N ASN A 207 -21.72 0.33 -7.57
CA ASN A 207 -22.96 -0.43 -7.46
C ASN A 207 -22.76 -1.87 -7.92
N THR A 208 -23.59 -2.75 -7.37
CA THR A 208 -23.68 -4.15 -7.76
C THR A 208 -24.50 -4.29 -9.03
N ILE A 209 -24.07 -5.18 -9.92
CA ILE A 209 -24.82 -5.51 -11.12
C ILE A 209 -25.25 -6.97 -11.00
N TYR A 210 -26.56 -7.17 -10.85
CA TYR A 210 -27.10 -8.49 -10.56
C TYR A 210 -27.08 -9.43 -11.77
N LYS A 211 -26.85 -10.72 -11.50
CA LYS A 211 -27.03 -11.87 -12.38
C LYS A 211 -26.25 -11.72 -13.69
N THR A 212 -24.96 -11.38 -13.60
CA THR A 212 -24.06 -11.25 -14.75
C THR A 212 -22.63 -11.69 -14.45
N LEU A 213 -21.96 -12.24 -15.48
CA LEU A 213 -20.51 -12.50 -15.46
C LEU A 213 -19.73 -11.46 -16.26
N SER A 214 -20.43 -10.52 -16.87
CA SER A 214 -19.87 -9.44 -17.68
C SER A 214 -20.50 -8.09 -17.27
N PRO A 215 -20.23 -7.59 -16.05
CA PRO A 215 -20.81 -6.34 -15.55
C PRO A 215 -20.28 -5.12 -16.31
N SER A 216 -21.14 -4.11 -16.50
CA SER A 216 -20.77 -2.82 -17.11
C SER A 216 -21.11 -1.67 -16.15
N TRP A 217 -20.10 -1.07 -15.52
CA TRP A 217 -20.27 0.04 -14.58
C TRP A 217 -20.19 1.41 -15.25
N ASN A 218 -19.26 1.60 -16.20
CA ASN A 218 -19.01 2.87 -16.89
C ASN A 218 -18.90 4.09 -15.95
N LYS A 219 -18.12 3.98 -14.88
CA LYS A 219 -17.91 5.03 -13.87
C LYS A 219 -16.51 5.62 -13.91
N ILE A 220 -16.39 6.90 -13.55
CA ILE A 220 -15.11 7.61 -13.46
C ILE A 220 -14.83 7.95 -12.00
N TYR A 221 -13.68 7.53 -11.50
CA TYR A 221 -13.19 7.81 -10.16
C TYR A 221 -11.94 8.67 -10.21
N THR A 222 -11.82 9.67 -9.33
CA THR A 222 -10.61 10.48 -9.19
C THR A 222 -9.98 10.25 -7.81
N PHE A 223 -8.67 9.99 -7.78
CA PHE A 223 -7.91 9.79 -6.55
C PHE A 223 -6.80 10.84 -6.44
N ALA A 224 -6.61 11.39 -5.24
CA ALA A 224 -5.44 12.18 -4.90
C ALA A 224 -4.21 11.27 -4.74
N VAL A 225 -3.16 11.53 -5.51
CA VAL A 225 -1.91 10.77 -5.46
C VAL A 225 -0.95 11.50 -4.52
N LYS A 226 -0.78 10.97 -3.31
CA LYS A 226 0.23 11.45 -2.35
C LYS A 226 1.62 10.87 -2.58
N ASP A 227 1.73 9.75 -3.29
CA ASP A 227 2.99 9.07 -3.59
C ASP A 227 2.87 8.25 -4.89
N ILE A 228 3.69 8.57 -5.90
CA ILE A 228 3.67 7.94 -7.22
C ILE A 228 4.15 6.47 -7.21
N HIS A 229 4.81 6.03 -6.14
CA HIS A 229 5.27 4.64 -5.98
C HIS A 229 4.17 3.70 -5.48
N THR A 230 2.96 4.20 -5.31
CA THR A 230 1.79 3.41 -4.91
C THR A 230 1.22 2.61 -6.09
N CYS A 231 0.27 1.74 -5.78
CA CYS A 231 -0.43 0.94 -6.78
C CYS A 231 -1.94 1.12 -6.58
N LEU A 232 -2.67 1.27 -7.68
CA LEU A 232 -4.12 1.13 -7.68
C LEU A 232 -4.46 -0.36 -7.56
N GLN A 233 -5.28 -0.72 -6.59
CA GLN A 233 -5.81 -2.07 -6.46
C GLN A 233 -7.28 -2.05 -6.87
N VAL A 234 -7.66 -2.94 -7.79
CA VAL A 234 -9.06 -3.13 -8.18
C VAL A 234 -9.43 -4.55 -7.78
N THR A 235 -10.43 -4.69 -6.93
CA THR A 235 -10.92 -5.99 -6.45
C THR A 235 -12.38 -6.13 -6.85
N ILE A 236 -12.74 -7.27 -7.43
CA ILE A 236 -14.10 -7.61 -7.78
C ILE A 236 -14.61 -8.63 -6.77
N TYR A 237 -15.78 -8.34 -6.22
CA TYR A 237 -16.48 -9.16 -5.24
C TYR A 237 -17.85 -9.56 -5.79
N ASP A 238 -18.38 -10.64 -5.24
CA ASP A 238 -19.75 -11.10 -5.42
C ASP A 238 -20.58 -10.72 -4.20
N GLU A 239 -21.76 -10.14 -4.41
CA GLU A 239 -22.67 -9.80 -3.33
C GLU A 239 -23.65 -10.94 -3.05
N ASP A 240 -23.43 -11.70 -1.96
CA ASP A 240 -24.40 -12.73 -1.55
C ASP A 240 -25.58 -12.13 -0.77
N PRO A 241 -26.79 -12.74 -0.84
CA PRO A 241 -27.96 -12.35 -0.04
C PRO A 241 -27.75 -12.35 1.48
N ASN A 242 -26.71 -13.02 1.97
CA ASN A 242 -26.34 -13.07 3.40
C ASN A 242 -25.37 -11.95 3.80
N ASN A 243 -25.18 -10.93 2.95
CA ASN A 243 -24.24 -9.82 3.16
C ASN A 243 -22.79 -10.28 3.41
N ARG A 244 -22.43 -11.42 2.81
CA ARG A 244 -21.07 -11.94 2.77
C ARG A 244 -20.54 -11.68 1.38
N PHE A 245 -19.47 -10.89 1.28
CA PHE A 245 -18.84 -10.62 -0.01
C PHE A 245 -17.88 -11.76 -0.35
N GLU A 246 -18.11 -12.44 -1.47
CA GLU A 246 -17.18 -13.46 -1.96
C GLU A 246 -16.15 -12.84 -2.91
N PHE A 247 -14.88 -13.22 -2.77
CA PHE A 247 -13.82 -12.73 -3.63
C PHE A 247 -13.87 -13.38 -5.02
N LEU A 248 -14.01 -12.58 -6.07
CA LEU A 248 -13.98 -13.05 -7.47
C LEU A 248 -12.60 -12.87 -8.11
N GLY A 249 -11.92 -11.76 -7.83
CA GLY A 249 -10.59 -11.51 -8.37
C GLY A 249 -10.02 -10.14 -8.04
N ARG A 250 -8.69 -10.00 -8.13
CA ARG A 250 -7.99 -8.74 -7.86
C ARG A 250 -6.91 -8.46 -8.89
N VAL A 251 -6.71 -7.18 -9.20
CA VAL A 251 -5.55 -6.69 -9.94
C VAL A 251 -4.89 -5.54 -9.18
N GLN A 252 -3.56 -5.47 -9.25
CA GLN A 252 -2.76 -4.39 -8.67
C GLN A 252 -1.92 -3.73 -9.75
N ILE A 253 -2.10 -2.43 -9.97
CA ILE A 253 -1.53 -1.68 -11.08
C ILE A 253 -0.64 -0.56 -10.51
N PRO A 254 0.69 -0.65 -10.67
CA PRO A 254 1.59 0.43 -10.27
C PRO A 254 1.29 1.71 -11.04
N LEU A 255 1.20 2.85 -10.36
CA LEU A 255 0.86 4.11 -11.02
C LEU A 255 1.84 4.48 -12.14
N LYS A 256 3.12 4.21 -11.95
CA LYS A 256 4.17 4.43 -12.98
C LYS A 256 4.08 3.52 -14.20
N SER A 257 3.37 2.40 -14.10
CA SER A 257 3.17 1.48 -15.22
C SER A 257 1.98 1.86 -16.10
N ILE A 258 1.17 2.82 -15.65
CA ILE A 258 -0.03 3.28 -16.35
C ILE A 258 0.40 4.00 -17.63
N ARG A 259 -0.31 3.68 -18.71
CA ARG A 259 -0.25 4.45 -19.96
C ARG A 259 -1.51 5.29 -20.04
N ASN A 260 -1.32 6.59 -19.95
CA ASN A 260 -2.41 7.55 -19.86
C ASN A 260 -3.36 7.45 -21.07
N CYS A 261 -4.67 7.54 -20.80
CA CYS A 261 -5.73 7.55 -21.80
C CYS A 261 -5.73 6.33 -22.73
N GLN A 262 -5.31 5.17 -22.24
CA GLN A 262 -5.39 3.91 -22.97
C GLN A 262 -6.35 2.94 -22.28
N LYS A 263 -7.46 2.64 -22.95
CA LYS A 263 -8.40 1.57 -22.57
C LYS A 263 -7.71 0.23 -22.70
N ARG A 264 -7.71 -0.59 -21.64
CA ARG A 264 -6.97 -1.86 -21.57
C ARG A 264 -7.65 -2.89 -20.68
N TRP A 265 -7.52 -4.15 -21.09
CA TRP A 265 -7.92 -5.31 -20.30
C TRP A 265 -6.82 -5.73 -19.33
N TYR A 266 -7.23 -6.01 -18.10
CA TYR A 266 -6.37 -6.49 -17.02
C TYR A 266 -6.89 -7.82 -16.49
N GLY A 267 -6.10 -8.88 -16.60
CA GLY A 267 -6.47 -10.19 -16.08
C GLY A 267 -6.47 -10.22 -14.54
N LEU A 268 -7.54 -10.77 -13.96
CA LEU A 268 -7.68 -10.89 -12.51
C LEU A 268 -6.77 -11.98 -11.93
N LYS A 269 -6.39 -11.80 -10.67
CA LYS A 269 -5.58 -12.75 -9.89
C LYS A 269 -6.29 -13.14 -8.58
N ASP A 270 -5.73 -14.14 -7.92
CA ASP A 270 -6.15 -14.58 -6.58
C ASP A 270 -5.90 -13.48 -5.53
N GLU A 271 -6.44 -13.67 -4.33
CA GLU A 271 -6.33 -12.70 -3.22
C GLU A 271 -4.87 -12.32 -2.89
N LYS A 272 -3.95 -13.27 -3.08
CA LYS A 272 -2.51 -13.12 -2.85
C LYS A 272 -1.75 -12.58 -4.06
N LEU A 273 -2.42 -12.29 -5.18
CA LEU A 273 -1.84 -11.76 -6.43
C LEU A 273 -0.74 -12.65 -7.06
N ARG A 274 -0.77 -13.96 -6.78
CA ARG A 274 0.24 -14.95 -7.24
C ARG A 274 -0.21 -15.75 -8.44
N LYS A 275 -1.50 -16.08 -8.52
CA LYS A 275 -2.07 -16.93 -9.58
C LYS A 275 -3.15 -16.17 -10.32
N ARG A 276 -3.23 -16.36 -11.64
CA ARG A 276 -4.31 -15.83 -12.46
C ARG A 276 -5.61 -16.57 -12.13
N VAL A 277 -6.70 -15.84 -11.98
CA VAL A 277 -8.06 -16.39 -11.86
C VAL A 277 -8.85 -16.08 -13.13
N LYS A 278 -10.01 -16.69 -13.28
CA LYS A 278 -10.91 -16.39 -14.40
C LYS A 278 -11.45 -14.97 -14.24
N GLY A 279 -11.57 -14.26 -15.35
CA GLY A 279 -12.12 -12.91 -15.37
C GLY A 279 -11.08 -11.84 -15.67
N GLU A 280 -11.56 -10.77 -16.29
CA GLU A 280 -10.75 -9.64 -16.77
C GLU A 280 -11.51 -8.34 -16.54
N VAL A 281 -10.81 -7.26 -16.20
CA VAL A 281 -11.41 -5.94 -15.97
C VAL A 281 -10.90 -4.92 -16.98
N LEU A 282 -11.80 -4.07 -17.48
CA LEU A 282 -11.52 -3.07 -18.50
C LEU A 282 -11.41 -1.68 -17.88
N LEU A 283 -10.24 -1.09 -17.99
CA LEU A 283 -9.88 0.17 -17.35
C LEU A 283 -9.23 1.12 -18.36
N GLU A 284 -9.54 2.41 -18.26
CA GLU A 284 -8.72 3.49 -18.79
C GLU A 284 -8.27 4.36 -17.62
N MET A 285 -6.98 4.69 -17.58
CA MET A 285 -6.42 5.44 -16.47
C MET A 285 -5.61 6.62 -16.98
N ASP A 286 -5.57 7.69 -16.20
CA ASP A 286 -4.75 8.86 -16.44
C ASP A 286 -4.09 9.35 -15.16
N VAL A 287 -2.76 9.33 -15.14
CA VAL A 287 -1.96 9.82 -14.01
C VAL A 287 -1.25 11.11 -14.42
N ILE A 288 -1.55 12.18 -13.68
CA ILE A 288 -0.88 13.48 -13.81
C ILE A 288 -0.21 13.76 -12.48
N TRP A 289 1.09 14.04 -12.49
CA TRP A 289 1.87 14.21 -11.27
C TRP A 289 3.07 15.11 -11.50
N ASN A 290 3.53 15.76 -10.43
CA ASN A 290 4.70 16.62 -10.47
C ASN A 290 5.96 15.82 -10.07
N PRO A 291 7.00 15.75 -10.93
CA PRO A 291 8.19 14.96 -10.65
C PRO A 291 9.07 15.48 -9.52
N ILE A 292 9.10 16.79 -9.29
CA ILE A 292 9.87 17.40 -8.19
C ILE A 292 9.18 17.14 -6.85
N ARG A 293 7.85 17.32 -6.78
CA ARG A 293 7.07 16.99 -5.58
C ARG A 293 7.21 15.52 -5.23
N ALA A 294 7.14 14.63 -6.24
CA ALA A 294 7.37 13.20 -6.06
C ALA A 294 8.79 12.90 -5.53
N ALA A 295 9.83 13.51 -6.10
CA ALA A 295 11.21 13.32 -5.64
C ALA A 295 11.40 13.71 -4.18
N ILE A 296 10.83 14.84 -3.76
CA ILE A 296 10.86 15.28 -2.36
C ILE A 296 10.06 14.32 -1.47
N ARG A 297 8.90 13.86 -1.94
CA ARG A 297 8.05 12.90 -1.23
C ARG A 297 8.76 11.57 -0.99
N THR A 298 9.65 11.13 -1.88
CA THR A 298 10.41 9.88 -1.78
C THR A 298 11.28 9.79 -0.52
N PHE A 299 11.70 10.93 0.05
CA PHE A 299 12.52 10.98 1.28
C PHE A 299 11.70 11.22 2.55
N LYS A 300 10.36 11.30 2.42
CA LYS A 300 9.42 11.43 3.54
C LYS A 300 8.81 10.06 3.89
N PRO A 301 8.35 9.85 5.14
CA PRO A 301 7.77 8.57 5.55
C PRO A 301 6.61 8.15 4.64
N LYS A 302 6.62 6.89 4.21
CA LYS A 302 5.55 6.33 3.38
C LYS A 302 4.24 6.29 4.18
N GLU A 303 3.12 6.60 3.53
CA GLU A 303 1.81 6.47 4.17
C GLU A 303 1.55 5.01 4.52
N ILE A 304 1.13 4.77 5.75
CA ILE A 304 0.88 3.44 6.27
C ILE A 304 -0.50 3.01 5.79
N LYS A 305 -0.60 1.86 5.11
CA LYS A 305 -1.89 1.23 4.80
C LYS A 305 -2.42 0.61 6.10
N TYR A 306 -3.49 1.17 6.66
CA TYR A 306 -4.02 0.71 7.95
C TYR A 306 -4.54 -0.72 7.86
N MET A 307 -5.30 -1.02 6.81
CA MET A 307 -5.82 -2.36 6.54
C MET A 307 -4.74 -3.23 5.87
N SER A 308 -3.89 -3.84 6.69
CA SER A 308 -2.86 -4.80 6.26
C SER A 308 -3.12 -6.18 6.86
N GLN A 309 -3.03 -7.24 6.06
CA GLN A 309 -3.15 -8.61 6.57
C GLN A 309 -1.95 -8.95 7.47
N GLU A 310 -2.20 -9.38 8.70
CA GLU A 310 -1.14 -9.84 9.60
C GLU A 310 -0.39 -11.04 9.00
N GLN A 311 0.96 -10.95 8.97
CA GLN A 311 1.79 -12.03 8.47
C GLN A 311 1.88 -13.17 9.49
N LYS A 312 1.21 -14.29 9.20
CA LYS A 312 1.39 -15.54 9.97
C LYS A 312 2.78 -16.15 9.73
N PHE A 313 3.35 -16.80 10.76
CA PHE A 313 4.61 -17.55 10.66
C PHE A 313 4.53 -18.59 9.54
N LYS A 314 5.58 -18.69 8.71
CA LYS A 314 5.68 -19.72 7.67
C LYS A 314 7.12 -20.22 7.60
N ALA A 315 7.33 -21.46 8.01
CA ALA A 315 8.66 -22.09 8.03
C ALA A 315 9.35 -22.09 6.64
N SER A 316 8.57 -22.24 5.56
CA SER A 316 9.10 -22.18 4.18
C SER A 316 9.67 -20.81 3.82
N LEU A 317 9.03 -19.72 4.27
CA LEU A 317 9.53 -18.36 4.07
C LEU A 317 10.79 -18.13 4.89
N PHE A 318 10.80 -18.55 6.16
CA PHE A 318 11.98 -18.45 7.02
C PHE A 318 13.22 -19.12 6.39
N LYS A 319 13.09 -20.36 5.91
CA LYS A 319 14.19 -21.08 5.25
C LYS A 319 14.70 -20.35 4.01
N THR A 320 13.79 -19.76 3.23
CA THR A 320 14.13 -18.97 2.05
C THR A 320 14.92 -17.71 2.43
N TYR A 321 14.42 -16.94 3.40
CA TYR A 321 15.10 -15.71 3.87
C TYR A 321 16.46 -15.99 4.48
N PHE A 322 16.57 -17.06 5.27
CA PHE A 322 17.83 -17.48 5.86
C PHE A 322 18.84 -17.93 4.78
N GLY A 323 18.37 -18.61 3.72
CA GLY A 323 19.20 -18.98 2.58
C GLY A 323 19.79 -17.75 1.87
N GLU A 324 18.95 -16.77 1.54
CA GLU A 324 19.39 -15.52 0.90
C GLU A 324 20.37 -14.73 1.80
N LEU A 325 20.14 -14.69 3.12
CA LEU A 325 21.06 -14.04 4.05
C LEU A 325 22.40 -14.78 4.13
N LYS A 326 22.38 -16.12 4.14
CA LYS A 326 23.58 -16.94 4.19
C LYS A 326 24.48 -16.70 2.99
N GLU A 327 23.93 -16.50 1.79
CA GLU A 327 24.70 -16.13 0.61
C GLU A 327 25.46 -14.81 0.82
N VAL A 328 24.79 -13.79 1.36
CA VAL A 328 25.42 -12.50 1.66
C VAL A 328 26.52 -12.63 2.72
N VAL A 329 26.25 -13.39 3.80
CA VAL A 329 27.24 -13.66 4.84
C VAL A 329 28.45 -14.41 4.28
N ASN A 330 28.24 -15.38 3.38
CA ASN A 330 29.32 -16.12 2.73
C ASN A 330 30.17 -15.21 1.83
N VAL A 331 29.56 -14.29 1.10
CA VAL A 331 30.28 -13.28 0.30
C VAL A 331 31.13 -12.39 1.20
N LEU A 332 30.57 -11.89 2.31
CA LEU A 332 31.31 -11.08 3.29
C LEU A 332 32.45 -11.87 3.94
N ALA A 333 32.22 -13.13 4.28
CA ALA A 333 33.25 -14.02 4.81
C ALA A 333 34.37 -14.26 3.79
N SER A 334 34.04 -14.43 2.51
CA SER A 334 35.02 -14.55 1.42
C SER A 334 35.89 -13.30 1.31
N TYR A 335 35.27 -12.10 1.35
CA TYR A 335 36.02 -10.83 1.37
C TYR A 335 36.91 -10.70 2.61
N LYS A 336 36.41 -11.07 3.79
CA LYS A 336 37.22 -11.10 5.02
C LYS A 336 38.43 -12.02 4.85
N ASN A 337 38.23 -13.23 4.33
CA ASN A 337 39.30 -14.20 4.11
C ASN A 337 40.32 -13.68 3.08
N GLN A 338 39.87 -12.99 2.02
CA GLN A 338 40.76 -12.35 1.06
C GLN A 338 41.58 -11.22 1.69
N MET A 339 40.97 -10.39 2.54
CA MET A 339 41.68 -9.36 3.28
C MET A 339 42.72 -9.96 4.23
N GLU A 340 42.35 -11.02 4.94
CA GLU A 340 43.27 -11.75 5.83
C GLU A 340 44.43 -12.38 5.04
N TYR A 341 44.17 -12.94 3.84
CA TYR A 341 45.20 -13.43 2.93
C TYR A 341 46.18 -12.33 2.47
N LEU A 342 45.68 -11.12 2.20
CA LEU A 342 46.51 -9.97 1.83
C LEU A 342 47.31 -9.44 3.03
N LEU A 343 46.72 -9.38 4.22
CA LEU A 343 47.37 -8.88 5.43
C LEU A 343 48.39 -9.86 6.01
N SER A 344 48.22 -11.16 5.78
CA SER A 344 49.13 -12.22 6.24
C SER A 344 50.35 -12.43 5.33
N TRP A 345 50.51 -11.61 4.28
CA TRP A 345 51.67 -11.64 3.37
C TRP A 345 51.96 -12.98 2.69
N HIS A 346 50.95 -13.86 2.56
CA HIS A 346 51.11 -15.17 1.91
C HIS A 346 51.68 -15.06 0.49
N SER A 347 51.26 -14.03 -0.26
CA SER A 347 51.88 -13.65 -1.53
C SER A 347 52.53 -12.27 -1.39
N LYS A 348 53.87 -12.27 -1.28
CA LYS A 348 54.68 -11.04 -1.17
C LYS A 348 54.34 -9.98 -2.25
N PRO A 349 54.24 -10.30 -3.56
CA PRO A 349 53.94 -9.28 -4.56
C PRO A 349 52.52 -8.72 -4.45
N LYS A 350 51.50 -9.56 -4.22
CA LYS A 350 50.10 -9.10 -4.13
C LYS A 350 49.86 -8.25 -2.88
N SER A 351 50.49 -8.63 -1.76
CA SER A 351 50.37 -7.93 -0.49
C SER A 351 51.11 -6.59 -0.53
N LEU A 352 52.27 -6.54 -1.18
CA LEU A 352 52.99 -5.28 -1.44
C LEU A 352 52.14 -4.34 -2.31
N THR A 353 51.55 -4.83 -3.40
CA THR A 353 50.66 -4.03 -4.26
C THR A 353 49.45 -3.50 -3.48
N ALA A 354 48.80 -4.36 -2.68
CA ALA A 354 47.68 -3.94 -1.83
C ALA A 354 48.10 -2.89 -0.79
N TYR A 355 49.28 -3.02 -0.19
CA TYR A 355 49.83 -2.04 0.75
C TYR A 355 50.11 -0.69 0.07
N VAL A 356 50.72 -0.68 -1.12
CA VAL A 356 50.95 0.54 -1.89
C VAL A 356 49.62 1.21 -2.27
N ILE A 357 48.63 0.43 -2.72
CA ILE A 357 47.27 0.95 -3.01
C ILE A 357 46.64 1.54 -1.75
N PHE A 358 46.76 0.88 -0.61
CA PHE A 358 46.26 1.38 0.67
C PHE A 358 46.92 2.70 1.07
N MET A 359 48.26 2.80 0.96
CA MET A 359 48.99 4.02 1.28
C MET A 359 48.58 5.19 0.36
N LEU A 360 48.46 4.94 -0.95
CA LEU A 360 47.97 5.93 -1.91
C LEU A 360 46.52 6.32 -1.62
N PHE A 361 45.66 5.34 -1.29
CA PHE A 361 44.29 5.59 -0.92
C PHE A 361 44.22 6.50 0.31
N VAL A 362 44.85 6.14 1.42
CA VAL A 362 44.82 6.95 2.66
C VAL A 362 45.37 8.36 2.43
N TYR A 363 46.43 8.50 1.62
CA TYR A 363 47.03 9.81 1.33
C TYR A 363 46.13 10.72 0.47
N TYR A 364 45.46 10.18 -0.56
CA TYR A 364 44.64 10.96 -1.49
C TYR A 364 43.15 10.96 -1.16
N PHE A 365 42.68 10.12 -0.24
CA PHE A 365 41.26 9.94 0.02
C PHE A 365 40.65 11.17 0.70
N GLN A 366 39.78 11.85 -0.04
CA GLN A 366 38.89 12.90 0.41
C GLN A 366 37.44 12.39 0.54
N ILE A 367 36.66 13.02 1.42
CA ILE A 367 35.31 12.55 1.78
C ILE A 367 34.35 12.53 0.57
N TYR A 368 34.48 13.45 -0.39
CA TYR A 368 33.64 13.48 -1.58
C TYR A 368 33.82 12.24 -2.47
N PHE A 369 34.91 11.47 -2.34
CA PHE A 369 35.07 10.23 -3.09
C PHE A 369 34.05 9.17 -2.67
N ILE A 370 33.43 9.27 -1.49
CA ILE A 370 32.42 8.29 -1.04
C ILE A 370 31.20 8.27 -2.00
N PRO A 371 30.49 9.39 -2.25
CA PRO A 371 29.43 9.41 -3.27
C PRO A 371 29.92 9.00 -4.66
N LEU A 372 31.15 9.38 -5.05
CA LEU A 372 31.72 9.03 -6.35
C LEU A 372 31.93 7.51 -6.51
N MET A 373 32.41 6.83 -5.47
CA MET A 373 32.59 5.37 -5.46
C MET A 373 31.24 4.66 -5.56
N ILE A 374 30.20 5.17 -4.89
CA ILE A 374 28.83 4.63 -5.01
C ILE A 374 28.31 4.86 -6.43
N LEU A 375 28.50 6.03 -7.02
CA LEU A 375 28.15 6.33 -8.41
C LEU A 375 28.89 5.43 -9.41
N ALA A 376 30.16 5.10 -9.15
CA ALA A 376 30.92 4.16 -9.97
C ALA A 376 30.29 2.75 -9.95
N LEU A 377 29.73 2.30 -8.82
CA LEU A 377 28.97 1.04 -8.76
C LEU A 377 27.69 1.10 -9.59
N PHE A 378 26.97 2.23 -9.59
CA PHE A 378 25.82 2.43 -10.49
C PHE A 378 26.25 2.40 -11.96
N GLY A 379 27.33 3.09 -12.31
CA GLY A 379 27.87 3.11 -13.67
C GLY A 379 28.34 1.72 -14.14
N TYR A 380 29.03 0.98 -13.28
CA TYR A 380 29.45 -0.40 -13.56
C TYR A 380 28.25 -1.31 -13.82
N ASN A 381 27.22 -1.28 -12.95
CA ASN A 381 26.02 -2.09 -13.12
C ASN A 381 25.20 -1.68 -14.35
N PHE A 382 25.18 -0.38 -14.71
CA PHE A 382 24.52 0.12 -15.91
C PHE A 382 25.23 -0.34 -17.21
N ILE A 383 26.56 -0.34 -17.21
CA ILE A 383 27.34 -0.87 -18.34
C ILE A 383 27.13 -2.38 -18.44
N LEU A 384 27.22 -3.10 -17.31
CA LEU A 384 27.00 -4.55 -17.27
C LEU A 384 25.61 -4.92 -17.79
N SER A 385 24.54 -4.23 -17.38
CA SER A 385 23.19 -4.51 -17.85
C SER A 385 23.02 -4.26 -19.36
N LYS A 386 23.73 -3.27 -19.92
CA LYS A 386 23.70 -2.95 -21.36
C LYS A 386 24.56 -3.91 -22.18
N THR A 387 25.68 -4.39 -21.63
CA THR A 387 26.58 -5.36 -22.28
C THR A 387 26.05 -6.79 -22.18
N SER A 388 25.32 -7.12 -21.12
CA SER A 388 24.66 -8.42 -20.93
C SER A 388 23.32 -8.55 -21.65
N GLY A 389 23.04 -7.71 -22.65
CA GLY A 389 21.80 -7.69 -23.45
C GLY A 389 21.47 -8.95 -24.25
N ASP A 390 22.13 -10.09 -24.01
CA ASP A 390 21.84 -11.37 -24.68
C ASP A 390 22.18 -12.64 -23.87
N ILE A 391 22.29 -12.55 -22.53
CA ILE A 391 22.31 -13.76 -21.69
C ILE A 391 21.05 -13.75 -20.86
N SER A 392 20.06 -14.48 -21.39
CA SER A 392 18.86 -14.89 -20.68
C SER A 392 19.19 -15.20 -19.23
N ASP A 393 18.59 -14.42 -18.34
CA ASP A 393 18.52 -14.70 -16.92
C ASP A 393 17.90 -16.10 -16.80
N SER A 394 18.74 -17.12 -16.64
CA SER A 394 18.26 -18.47 -16.42
C SER A 394 17.39 -18.40 -15.18
N PRO A 395 16.08 -18.69 -15.26
CA PRO A 395 15.25 -18.67 -14.07
C PRO A 395 15.79 -19.81 -13.22
N SER A 396 16.38 -19.48 -12.08
CA SER A 396 16.54 -20.41 -10.96
C SER A 396 15.14 -20.90 -10.63
N ARG A 397 14.76 -22.02 -11.26
CA ARG A 397 13.53 -22.79 -11.03
C ARG A 397 13.62 -23.38 -9.63
N HIS A 398 13.44 -22.57 -8.60
CA HIS A 398 12.73 -23.04 -7.43
C HIS A 398 11.23 -22.97 -7.77
N SER A 399 10.80 -23.98 -8.54
CA SER A 399 9.39 -24.33 -8.65
C SER A 399 8.85 -24.47 -7.24
N LEU A 400 7.94 -23.57 -6.82
CA LEU A 400 6.95 -23.89 -5.80
C LEU A 400 6.10 -25.03 -6.37
N LYS A 401 6.60 -26.26 -6.28
CA LYS A 401 5.78 -27.45 -6.37
C LYS A 401 4.81 -27.33 -5.22
N GLY A 402 3.52 -27.20 -5.54
CA GLY A 402 2.46 -27.19 -4.55
C GLY A 402 2.55 -28.45 -3.70
N GLN A 403 3.07 -28.30 -2.49
CA GLN A 403 2.82 -29.26 -1.43
C GLN A 403 1.49 -28.86 -0.81
N LYS A 404 0.57 -29.82 -0.82
CA LYS A 404 -0.66 -29.77 -0.03
C LYS A 404 -0.30 -29.38 1.40
N SER A 405 -0.97 -28.36 1.89
CA SER A 405 -1.08 -28.06 3.31
C SER A 405 -1.80 -29.21 3.98
N GLU A 406 -1.06 -30.08 4.64
CA GLU A 406 -1.59 -30.87 5.74
C GLU A 406 -1.59 -29.94 6.96
N GLU A 407 -2.79 -29.47 7.31
CA GLU A 407 -3.06 -28.82 8.59
C GLU A 407 -3.09 -29.94 9.64
N GLU A 408 -1.99 -30.16 10.32
CA GLU A 408 -1.99 -30.93 11.57
C GLU A 408 -2.25 -29.97 12.73
N ASP A 409 -3.51 -29.94 13.16
CA ASP A 409 -3.91 -29.36 14.44
C ASP A 409 -3.41 -30.25 15.58
N GLU A 410 -2.22 -29.95 16.11
CA GLU A 410 -1.74 -30.57 17.34
C GLU A 410 -2.42 -29.93 18.56
N LYS A 411 -3.46 -30.60 19.07
CA LYS A 411 -3.99 -30.35 20.42
C LYS A 411 -2.99 -30.84 21.45
N THR A 412 -2.27 -29.94 22.13
CA THR A 412 -1.47 -30.28 23.32
C THR A 412 -1.92 -29.53 24.57
N GLY A 413 -1.88 -30.26 25.69
CA GLY A 413 -2.49 -29.93 26.98
C GLY A 413 -1.95 -28.69 27.68
N THR A 414 -2.77 -28.22 28.62
CA THR A 414 -2.58 -27.03 29.45
C THR A 414 -1.37 -27.19 30.39
N GLY A 415 -0.30 -26.42 30.14
CA GLY A 415 0.87 -26.32 31.04
C GLY A 415 2.16 -25.81 30.37
N ILE A 416 2.35 -26.07 29.06
CA ILE A 416 3.56 -25.71 28.29
C ILE A 416 3.26 -24.61 27.24
N ARG A 417 1.99 -24.20 27.14
CA ARG A 417 1.49 -23.26 26.12
C ARG A 417 2.14 -21.88 26.20
N ASP A 418 2.49 -21.42 27.40
CA ASP A 418 3.10 -20.10 27.60
C ASP A 418 4.59 -20.09 27.22
N ALA A 419 5.29 -21.20 27.43
CA ALA A 419 6.67 -21.36 26.96
C ALA A 419 6.72 -21.48 25.43
N ILE A 420 5.81 -22.26 24.83
CA ILE A 420 5.72 -22.41 23.37
C ILE A 420 5.25 -21.11 22.70
N SER A 421 4.32 -20.37 23.30
CA SER A 421 3.88 -19.08 22.77
C SER A 421 5.00 -18.05 22.81
N SER A 422 5.77 -17.98 23.89
CA SER A 422 6.93 -17.08 23.99
C SER A 422 8.01 -17.41 22.94
N VAL A 423 8.28 -18.69 22.68
CA VAL A 423 9.21 -19.13 21.63
C VAL A 423 8.65 -18.82 20.24
N GLN A 424 7.34 -19.00 20.04
CA GLN A 424 6.68 -18.67 18.78
C GLN A 424 6.72 -17.16 18.50
N GLU A 425 6.54 -16.31 19.50
CA GLU A 425 6.68 -14.86 19.40
C GLU A 425 8.12 -14.44 19.06
N ILE A 426 9.11 -15.04 19.74
CA ILE A 426 10.53 -14.79 19.43
C ILE A 426 10.82 -15.22 17.99
N LEU A 427 10.38 -16.41 17.58
CA LEU A 427 10.61 -16.92 16.23
C LEU A 427 9.92 -16.06 15.16
N LEU A 428 8.71 -15.56 15.44
CA LEU A 428 8.01 -14.59 14.61
C LEU A 428 8.79 -13.28 14.50
N SER A 429 9.31 -12.76 15.61
CA SER A 429 10.12 -11.54 15.60
C SER A 429 11.40 -11.71 14.77
N VAL A 430 12.11 -12.84 14.93
CA VAL A 430 13.30 -13.17 14.14
C VAL A 430 12.94 -13.32 12.66
N GLN A 431 11.83 -13.98 12.33
CA GLN A 431 11.35 -14.08 10.95
C GLN A 431 11.07 -12.69 10.38
N SER A 432 10.46 -11.79 11.16
CA SER A 432 10.17 -10.42 10.74
C SER A 432 11.44 -9.61 10.47
N TYR A 433 12.43 -9.69 11.36
CA TYR A 433 13.72 -9.01 11.16
C TYR A 433 14.50 -9.57 9.97
N LEU A 434 14.54 -10.90 9.81
CA LEU A 434 15.15 -11.53 8.64
C LEU A 434 14.45 -11.11 7.36
N HIS A 435 13.12 -11.13 7.35
CA HIS A 435 12.33 -10.68 6.22
C HIS A 435 12.65 -9.22 5.86
N PHE A 436 12.68 -8.33 6.85
CA PHE A 436 13.06 -6.93 6.64
C PHE A 436 14.49 -6.78 6.10
N ALA A 437 15.47 -7.50 6.66
CA ALA A 437 16.86 -7.44 6.21
C ALA A 437 17.02 -7.94 4.76
N THR A 438 16.41 -9.08 4.44
CA THR A 438 16.40 -9.64 3.08
C THR A 438 15.72 -8.70 2.10
N GLN A 439 14.56 -8.12 2.47
CA GLN A 439 13.89 -7.11 1.64
C GLN A 439 14.77 -5.88 1.43
N LEU A 440 15.45 -5.38 2.46
CA LEU A 440 16.32 -4.22 2.36
C LEU A 440 17.49 -4.50 1.39
N LEU A 441 18.15 -5.65 1.53
CA LEU A 441 19.25 -6.08 0.64
C LEU A 441 18.78 -6.19 -0.81
N GLN A 442 17.60 -6.77 -1.02
CA GLN A 442 17.02 -6.91 -2.35
C GLN A 442 16.64 -5.54 -2.94
N LYS A 443 16.09 -4.62 -2.14
CA LYS A 443 15.73 -3.26 -2.56
C LYS A 443 16.99 -2.45 -2.92
N ILE A 444 18.07 -2.58 -2.15
CA ILE A 444 19.38 -2.01 -2.47
C ILE A 444 19.89 -2.55 -3.80
N LYS A 445 19.93 -3.88 -3.97
CA LYS A 445 20.36 -4.52 -5.22
C LYS A 445 19.53 -4.08 -6.42
N ASN A 446 18.20 -4.00 -6.28
CA ASN A 446 17.30 -3.55 -7.34
C ASN A 446 17.53 -2.07 -7.71
N THR A 447 17.91 -1.24 -6.74
CA THR A 447 18.29 0.16 -6.98
C THR A 447 19.54 0.24 -7.85
N PHE A 448 20.60 -0.50 -7.50
CA PHE A 448 21.84 -0.52 -8.30
C PHE A 448 21.65 -1.13 -9.70
N ASN A 449 20.74 -2.08 -9.85
CA ASN A 449 20.44 -2.74 -11.11
C ASN A 449 19.46 -1.97 -12.02
N PHE A 450 19.10 -0.73 -11.68
CA PHE A 450 18.12 0.07 -12.45
C PHE A 450 16.78 -0.66 -12.71
N THR A 451 16.35 -1.48 -11.74
CA THR A 451 15.05 -2.18 -11.85
C THR A 451 13.90 -1.19 -11.93
N ASP A 452 14.01 -0.08 -11.20
CA ASP A 452 13.10 1.05 -11.27
C ASP A 452 13.88 2.28 -11.75
N ILE A 453 13.76 2.57 -13.05
CA ILE A 453 14.56 3.61 -13.71
C ILE A 453 14.48 4.95 -12.99
N TRP A 454 13.29 5.35 -12.53
CA TRP A 454 13.09 6.65 -11.92
C TRP A 454 13.76 6.75 -10.54
N LEU A 455 13.62 5.73 -9.69
CA LEU A 455 14.24 5.72 -8.36
C LEU A 455 15.76 5.65 -8.46
N SER A 456 16.28 4.78 -9.33
CA SER A 456 17.73 4.65 -9.54
C SER A 456 18.33 5.94 -10.11
N THR A 457 17.66 6.61 -11.05
CA THR A 457 18.09 7.93 -11.54
C THR A 457 18.02 8.99 -10.45
N LEU A 458 16.98 9.01 -9.62
CA LEU A 458 16.89 9.93 -8.47
C LEU A 458 18.05 9.72 -7.50
N ALA A 459 18.41 8.46 -7.20
CA ALA A 459 19.57 8.14 -6.36
C ALA A 459 20.87 8.66 -6.99
N VAL A 460 21.06 8.49 -8.31
CA VAL A 460 22.22 9.04 -9.04
C VAL A 460 22.27 10.56 -8.96
N ILE A 461 21.14 11.26 -9.13
CA ILE A 461 21.07 12.72 -9.02
C ILE A 461 21.43 13.17 -7.60
N VAL A 462 20.85 12.54 -6.58
CA VAL A 462 21.10 12.88 -5.16
C VAL A 462 22.57 12.63 -4.79
N LEU A 463 23.15 11.52 -5.24
CA LEU A 463 24.56 11.22 -5.03
C LEU A 463 25.48 12.21 -5.79
N SER A 464 25.08 12.65 -6.98
CA SER A 464 25.81 13.67 -7.75
C SER A 464 25.78 15.03 -7.06
N LEU A 465 24.62 15.43 -6.54
CA LEU A 465 24.48 16.65 -5.73
C LEU A 465 25.30 16.55 -4.43
N ALA A 466 25.30 15.38 -3.77
CA ALA A 466 26.11 15.15 -2.58
C ALA A 466 27.62 15.21 -2.88
N PHE A 467 28.06 14.69 -4.03
CA PHE A 467 29.44 14.82 -4.51
C PHE A 467 29.84 16.28 -4.69
N VAL A 468 29.04 17.06 -5.42
CA VAL A 468 29.29 18.49 -5.65
C VAL A 468 29.30 19.27 -4.33
N LEU A 469 28.34 18.99 -3.45
CA LEU A 469 28.22 19.66 -2.17
C LEU A 469 29.42 19.36 -1.25
N LEU A 470 29.87 18.10 -1.16
CA LEU A 470 31.05 17.71 -0.37
C LEU A 470 32.37 18.20 -0.98
N TYR A 471 32.40 18.51 -2.27
CA TYR A 471 33.55 19.12 -2.94
C TYR A 471 33.71 20.60 -2.54
N PHE A 472 32.62 21.38 -2.54
CA PHE A 472 32.66 22.81 -2.22
C PHE A 472 32.55 23.12 -0.72
N VAL A 473 31.83 22.30 0.04
CA VAL A 473 31.52 22.55 1.44
C VAL A 473 32.24 21.55 2.35
N PRO A 474 33.13 22.01 3.24
CA PRO A 474 33.75 21.13 4.23
C PRO A 474 32.72 20.42 5.10
N LEU A 475 32.94 19.13 5.38
CA LEU A 475 32.01 18.26 6.13
C LEU A 475 31.54 18.87 7.46
N ARG A 476 32.41 19.61 8.17
CA ARG A 476 32.09 20.27 9.44
C ARG A 476 30.85 21.17 9.38
N TRP A 477 30.68 21.93 8.30
CA TRP A 477 29.54 22.84 8.13
C TRP A 477 28.26 22.08 7.84
N ILE A 478 28.36 21.00 7.07
CA ILE A 478 27.23 20.10 6.78
C ILE A 478 26.74 19.44 8.06
N ILE A 479 27.66 18.89 8.87
CA ILE A 479 27.32 18.28 10.16
C ILE A 479 26.71 19.31 11.12
N LEU A 480 27.22 20.55 11.14
CA LEU A 480 26.68 21.61 11.99
C LEU A 480 25.26 22.00 11.57
N VAL A 481 25.00 22.20 10.28
CA VAL A 481 23.65 22.51 9.75
C VAL A 481 22.71 21.32 9.95
N TRP A 482 23.17 20.10 9.69
CA TRP A 482 22.37 18.90 9.90
C TRP A 482 22.03 18.68 11.37
N GLY A 483 23.01 18.83 12.27
CA GLY A 483 22.84 18.71 13.71
C GLY A 483 21.88 19.75 14.26
N THR A 484 22.09 21.04 13.93
CA THR A 484 21.19 22.12 14.33
C THR A 484 19.76 21.89 13.84
N ASN A 485 19.56 21.46 12.59
CA ASN A 485 18.24 21.08 12.07
C ASN A 485 17.65 19.90 12.85
N LYS A 486 18.42 18.84 13.11
CA LYS A 486 17.93 17.65 13.82
C LYS A 486 17.49 17.95 15.25
N PHE A 487 18.23 18.78 15.97
CA PHE A 487 17.87 19.19 17.33
C PHE A 487 16.72 20.22 17.36
N SER A 488 16.60 21.08 16.34
CA SER A 488 15.53 22.11 16.29
C SER A 488 14.21 21.62 15.66
N LYS A 489 14.20 20.49 14.94
CA LYS A 489 13.00 19.95 14.25
C LYS A 489 11.81 19.72 15.19
N LYS A 490 12.02 19.05 16.33
CA LYS A 490 10.94 18.79 17.32
C LYS A 490 10.50 20.05 18.04
N LEU A 491 11.38 21.04 18.19
CA LEU A 491 11.05 22.34 18.78
C LEU A 491 10.13 23.15 17.85
N ARG A 492 10.37 23.09 16.54
CA ARG A 492 9.57 23.78 15.52
C ARG A 492 8.24 23.08 15.23
N ASN A 493 8.26 21.75 15.13
CA ASN A 493 7.10 20.93 14.78
C ASN A 493 6.92 19.80 15.81
N PRO A 494 6.02 19.95 16.80
CA PRO A 494 5.78 18.95 17.84
C PRO A 494 5.33 17.59 17.29
N ASN A 495 4.59 17.60 16.18
CA ASN A 495 4.04 16.40 15.52
C ASN A 495 4.97 15.80 14.46
N PHE A 496 6.27 16.14 14.47
CA PHE A 496 7.22 15.60 13.51
C PHE A 496 7.54 14.13 13.85
N VAL A 497 7.19 13.22 12.93
CA VAL A 497 7.52 11.80 13.04
C VAL A 497 8.97 11.60 12.62
N ASP A 498 9.79 11.06 13.53
CA ASP A 498 11.19 10.72 13.22
C ASP A 498 11.23 9.69 12.09
N ASN A 499 12.00 9.99 11.05
CA ASN A 499 12.09 9.15 9.86
C ASN A 499 13.55 8.98 9.42
N ASN A 500 13.82 7.89 8.71
CA ASN A 500 15.12 7.63 8.10
C ASN A 500 14.98 7.77 6.59
N GLU A 501 15.51 8.86 6.04
CA GLU A 501 15.36 9.25 4.63
C GLU A 501 15.85 8.16 3.65
N LEU A 502 16.93 7.44 4.00
CA LEU A 502 17.43 6.32 3.18
C LEU A 502 16.47 5.14 3.22
N LEU A 503 15.94 4.81 4.40
CA LEU A 503 14.96 3.74 4.55
C LEU A 503 13.65 4.09 3.82
N ASP A 504 13.23 5.35 3.90
CA ASP A 504 12.05 5.85 3.20
C ASP A 504 12.21 5.77 1.69
N PHE A 505 13.37 6.14 1.16
CA PHE A 505 13.69 5.95 -0.25
C PHE A 505 13.65 4.46 -0.64
N LEU A 506 14.36 3.60 0.12
CA LEU A 506 14.44 2.18 -0.17
C LEU A 506 13.07 1.49 -0.04
N SER A 507 12.21 1.93 0.88
CA SER A 507 10.87 1.36 1.09
C SER A 507 9.99 1.41 -0.17
N ARG A 508 10.27 2.36 -1.08
CA ARG A 508 9.56 2.58 -2.34
C ARG A 508 10.11 1.78 -3.52
N VAL A 509 11.32 1.26 -3.39
CA VAL A 509 11.88 0.36 -4.39
C VAL A 509 11.17 -0.99 -4.24
N PRO A 510 10.59 -1.54 -5.31
CA PRO A 510 9.82 -2.75 -5.19
C PRO A 510 10.73 -3.96 -4.96
N SER A 511 10.37 -4.82 -4.01
CA SER A 511 11.00 -6.12 -3.80
C SER A 511 10.65 -7.08 -4.95
N ARG A 512 11.29 -8.25 -5.02
CA ARG A 512 10.99 -9.26 -6.05
C ARG A 512 9.58 -9.81 -5.89
N THR A 513 9.10 -9.97 -4.65
CA THR A 513 7.75 -10.44 -4.36
C THR A 513 6.72 -9.41 -4.79
N GLU A 514 6.92 -8.13 -4.43
CA GLU A 514 6.04 -7.03 -4.83
C GLU A 514 5.98 -6.90 -6.36
N ARG A 515 7.11 -7.07 -7.06
CA ARG A 515 7.12 -7.07 -8.54
C ARG A 515 6.31 -8.21 -9.15
N GLN A 516 6.31 -9.39 -8.54
CA GLN A 516 5.52 -10.52 -9.04
C GLN A 516 4.02 -10.26 -8.85
N GLU A 517 3.64 -9.67 -7.72
CA GLU A 517 2.26 -9.26 -7.42
C GLU A 517 1.77 -8.18 -8.41
N GLN A 518 2.63 -7.20 -8.72
CA GLN A 518 2.39 -6.11 -9.67
C GLN A 518 2.47 -6.52 -11.16
N SER A 519 3.09 -7.66 -11.47
CA SER A 519 3.24 -8.15 -12.83
C SER A 519 1.91 -8.63 -13.37
N ASN A 520 1.16 -7.77 -14.05
CA ASN A 520 -0.12 -8.13 -14.64
C ASN A 520 0.10 -8.82 -15.99
N GLY A 521 -0.50 -10.00 -16.16
CA GLY A 521 -0.54 -10.68 -17.45
C GLY A 521 -1.39 -9.86 -18.41
N ARG A 522 -0.77 -9.37 -19.48
CA ARG A 522 -1.50 -8.65 -20.54
C ARG A 522 -2.41 -9.63 -21.27
N VAL A 523 -3.65 -9.21 -21.46
CA VAL A 523 -4.59 -9.92 -22.32
C VAL A 523 -4.62 -9.17 -23.64
N ASN A 524 -4.07 -9.79 -24.68
CA ASN A 524 -4.19 -9.26 -26.03
C ASN A 524 -5.58 -9.63 -26.58
N LYS A 525 -6.63 -9.03 -26.02
CA LYS A 525 -8.00 -9.09 -26.54
C LYS A 525 -8.23 -7.84 -27.40
N PRO A 526 -8.85 -7.94 -28.59
CA PRO A 526 -9.29 -6.76 -29.31
C PRO A 526 -10.31 -6.00 -28.47
N ILE A 527 -10.19 -4.67 -28.43
CA ILE A 527 -11.18 -3.80 -27.81
C ILE A 527 -12.18 -3.50 -28.93
N ASN A 528 -13.34 -4.15 -28.89
CA ASN A 528 -14.44 -3.74 -29.77
C ASN A 528 -14.88 -2.35 -29.29
N LEU A 529 -14.64 -1.37 -30.15
CA LEU A 529 -15.00 0.04 -29.94
C LEU A 529 -16.50 0.24 -30.14
#